data_AF-A0A800C8M5-F1
#
_entry.id   AF-A0A800C8M5-F1
#
_cell.length_a   1.000
_cell.length_b   1.000
_cell.length_c   1.000
_cell.angle_alpha   90.00
_cell.angle_beta   90.00
_cell.angle_gamma   90.00
#
_symmetry.space_group_name_H-M   'P 1'
#
loop_
_entity.id
_entity.type
_entity.pdbx_description
1 polymer ?
#
loop_
_entity_poly.entity_id
_entity_poly.type
_entity_poly.pdbx_seq_one_letter_code
_entity_poly.pdbx_strand_id
1 'polypeptide(L)'
;MKQTSRITRPGQLTPVDRIGFRFQRFAHIEGISGMLLVGATFFALAWANSPWSDSYFYILNMHFTIGFTDGVIIDEPLALWINDALMAIFFFVVGLELKREVAIGELSSFRKAILPAMAAVGGMVIPVLVFWGFNRGDPVALEGWAIPMATDIAFAIGVLALVGRRAPLSLAVFLTALAIVDDIGAIVIIATVYTEQIHFLMLAMGLGLVALLLIYARMGGRGLIVYMILGGFTWLAIYLSGIHATIAGVLV
;
A
#
# COMPACT_ATOMS: atom_id res chain seq x y z
N MET A 1 22.65 -52.74 -3.81
CA MET A 1 22.77 -52.64 -5.28
C MET A 1 21.99 -51.41 -5.74
N LYS A 2 22.65 -50.54 -6.50
CA LYS A 2 22.31 -49.17 -6.95
C LYS A 2 20.81 -48.92 -7.28
N GLN A 3 20.18 -47.96 -6.58
CA GLN A 3 19.14 -47.11 -7.18
C GLN A 3 19.73 -45.71 -7.35
N THR A 4 19.98 -45.39 -8.60
CA THR A 4 20.64 -44.18 -9.09
C THR A 4 19.77 -42.95 -8.84
N SER A 5 20.34 -41.99 -8.11
CA SER A 5 19.91 -40.61 -8.07
C SER A 5 19.90 -40.04 -9.49
N ARG A 6 18.72 -39.90 -10.08
CA ARG A 6 18.54 -39.11 -11.31
C ARG A 6 18.69 -37.63 -10.94
N ILE A 7 19.90 -37.13 -11.08
CA ILE A 7 20.18 -35.70 -11.20
C ILE A 7 19.49 -35.25 -12.49
N THR A 8 18.27 -34.71 -12.37
CA THR A 8 17.51 -34.15 -13.48
C THR A 8 18.20 -32.89 -13.99
N ARG A 9 18.61 -32.93 -15.26
CA ARG A 9 19.22 -31.81 -15.99
C ARG A 9 18.24 -30.63 -16.08
N PRO A 10 18.70 -29.37 -16.10
CA PRO A 10 17.87 -28.15 -16.08
C PRO A 10 17.01 -27.90 -17.36
N GLY A 11 16.74 -28.93 -18.17
CA GLY A 11 15.99 -28.85 -19.43
C GLY A 11 14.68 -29.65 -19.49
N GLN A 12 14.30 -30.40 -18.45
CA GLN A 12 13.12 -31.28 -18.47
C GLN A 12 12.13 -31.02 -17.32
N LEU A 13 11.90 -29.75 -16.97
CA LEU A 13 10.80 -29.41 -16.07
C LEU A 13 9.50 -29.45 -16.88
N THR A 14 8.53 -30.26 -16.46
CA THR A 14 7.17 -30.19 -17.03
C THR A 14 6.56 -28.81 -16.73
N PRO A 15 5.56 -28.33 -17.50
CA PRO A 15 4.90 -27.05 -17.22
C PRO A 15 4.37 -26.97 -15.78
N VAL A 16 3.93 -28.11 -15.22
CA VAL A 16 3.46 -28.25 -13.83
C VAL A 16 4.61 -28.04 -12.83
N ASP A 17 5.78 -28.62 -13.09
CA ASP A 17 6.96 -28.43 -12.24
C ASP A 17 7.44 -26.97 -12.26
N ARG A 18 7.40 -26.30 -13.42
CA ARG A 18 7.77 -24.88 -13.54
C ARG A 18 6.86 -23.96 -12.72
N ILE A 19 5.56 -24.27 -12.65
CA ILE A 19 4.60 -23.51 -11.83
C ILE A 19 4.88 -23.75 -10.35
N GLY A 20 5.15 -25.01 -9.94
CA GLY A 20 5.50 -25.36 -8.58
C GLY A 20 6.77 -24.67 -8.07
N PHE A 21 7.82 -24.58 -8.89
CA PHE A 21 9.08 -23.90 -8.54
C PHE A 21 8.93 -22.38 -8.42
N ARG A 22 8.16 -21.73 -9.31
CA ARG A 22 7.87 -20.30 -9.20
C ARG A 22 7.06 -20.00 -7.95
N PHE A 23 6.08 -20.84 -7.62
CA PHE A 23 5.26 -20.71 -6.42
C PHE A 23 6.08 -20.87 -5.13
N GLN A 24 6.95 -21.89 -5.05
CA GLN A 24 7.84 -22.04 -3.89
C GLN A 24 8.75 -20.83 -3.71
N ARG A 25 9.25 -20.24 -4.81
CA ARG A 25 10.08 -19.04 -4.75
C ARG A 25 9.28 -17.79 -4.34
N PHE A 26 8.05 -17.65 -4.85
CA PHE A 26 7.16 -16.53 -4.54
C PHE A 26 6.68 -16.59 -3.08
N ALA A 27 6.17 -17.73 -2.63
CA ALA A 27 5.74 -17.96 -1.26
C ALA A 27 6.90 -17.85 -0.25
N HIS A 28 8.13 -18.21 -0.65
CA HIS A 28 9.29 -18.05 0.23
C HIS A 28 9.70 -16.58 0.38
N ILE A 29 9.61 -15.78 -0.69
CA ILE A 29 9.89 -14.34 -0.66
C ILE A 29 8.79 -13.60 0.12
N GLU A 30 7.52 -13.91 -0.12
CA GLU A 30 6.38 -13.34 0.63
C GLU A 30 6.44 -13.71 2.12
N GLY A 31 6.73 -14.97 2.45
CA GLY A 31 6.92 -15.40 3.84
C GLY A 31 8.05 -14.65 4.55
N ILE A 32 9.18 -14.39 3.87
CA ILE A 32 10.28 -13.59 4.42
C ILE A 32 9.83 -12.14 4.67
N SER A 33 9.07 -11.54 3.75
CA SER A 33 8.55 -10.18 3.93
C SER A 33 7.61 -10.06 5.13
N GLY A 34 6.70 -11.03 5.33
CA GLY A 34 5.82 -11.07 6.50
C GLY A 34 6.57 -11.25 7.81
N MET A 35 7.60 -12.12 7.83
CA MET A 35 8.46 -12.30 9.01
C MET A 35 9.27 -11.05 9.33
N LEU A 36 9.78 -10.34 8.32
CA LEU A 36 10.49 -9.07 8.48
C LEU A 36 9.57 -8.01 9.06
N LEU A 37 8.33 -7.89 8.55
CA LEU A 37 7.32 -6.97 9.08
C LEU A 37 7.07 -7.23 10.57
N VAL A 38 6.76 -8.48 10.93
CA VAL A 38 6.54 -8.88 12.33
C VAL A 38 7.78 -8.61 13.19
N GLY A 39 8.97 -8.91 12.68
CA GLY A 39 10.23 -8.62 13.36
C GLY A 39 10.43 -7.12 13.60
N ALA A 40 10.13 -6.28 12.61
CA ALA A 40 10.18 -4.83 12.72
C ALA A 40 9.17 -4.30 13.75
N THR A 41 7.95 -4.83 13.78
CA THR A 41 6.93 -4.48 14.78
C THR A 41 7.40 -4.82 16.19
N PHE A 42 7.93 -6.03 16.42
CA PHE A 42 8.45 -6.41 17.72
C PHE A 42 9.66 -5.56 18.13
N PHE A 43 10.54 -5.24 17.19
CA PHE A 43 11.66 -4.35 17.45
C PHE A 43 11.20 -2.95 17.84
N ALA A 44 10.24 -2.37 17.12
CA ALA A 44 9.66 -1.06 17.42
C ALA A 44 8.99 -1.05 18.81
N LEU A 45 8.18 -2.07 19.12
CA LEU A 45 7.55 -2.20 20.44
C LEU A 45 8.59 -2.36 21.55
N ALA A 46 9.62 -3.18 21.35
CA ALA A 46 10.68 -3.36 22.32
C ALA A 46 11.45 -2.06 22.55
N TRP A 47 11.81 -1.33 21.49
CA TRP A 47 12.51 -0.05 21.60
C TRP A 47 11.66 1.00 22.32
N ALA A 48 10.40 1.18 21.90
CA ALA A 48 9.48 2.16 22.48
C ALA A 48 9.15 1.92 23.95
N ASN A 49 9.21 0.67 24.43
CA ASN A 49 8.93 0.30 25.83
C ASN A 49 10.19 -0.01 26.66
N SER A 50 11.39 0.23 26.11
CA SER A 50 12.66 0.02 26.79
C SER A 50 13.15 1.28 27.54
N PRO A 51 14.22 1.19 28.36
CA PRO A 51 14.89 2.37 28.92
C PRO A 51 15.43 3.37 27.89
N TRP A 52 15.47 2.99 26.60
CA TRP A 52 15.83 3.87 25.48
C TRP A 52 14.61 4.44 24.74
N SER A 53 13.41 4.40 25.34
CA SER A 53 12.18 4.95 24.74
C SER A 53 12.35 6.41 24.30
N ASP A 54 13.08 7.20 25.08
CA ASP A 54 13.28 8.63 24.79
C ASP A 54 14.01 8.84 23.47
N SER A 55 14.96 7.96 23.11
CA SER A 55 15.66 8.07 21.82
C SER A 55 14.74 7.73 20.65
N TYR A 56 13.84 6.76 20.82
CA TYR A 56 12.83 6.41 19.81
C TYR A 56 11.91 7.59 19.52
N PHE A 57 11.30 8.16 20.57
CA PHE A 57 10.40 9.30 20.40
C PHE A 57 11.13 10.58 20.00
N TYR A 58 12.38 10.78 20.43
CA TYR A 58 13.18 11.92 19.98
C TYR A 58 13.42 11.88 18.46
N ILE A 59 13.79 10.72 17.91
CA ILE A 59 14.01 10.56 16.47
C ILE A 59 12.71 10.80 15.70
N LEU A 60 11.60 10.20 16.12
CA LEU A 60 10.32 10.34 15.42
C LEU A 60 9.75 11.75 15.46
N ASN A 61 9.96 12.47 16.56
CA ASN A 61 9.52 13.86 16.73
C ASN A 61 10.57 14.88 16.28
N MET A 62 11.71 14.45 15.71
CA MET A 62 12.69 15.37 15.17
C MET A 62 12.08 16.14 14.01
N HIS A 63 11.98 17.46 14.13
CA HIS A 63 11.46 18.29 13.05
C HIS A 63 12.44 18.35 11.89
N PHE A 64 11.93 18.08 10.69
CA PHE A 64 12.68 18.22 9.44
C PHE A 64 12.01 19.28 8.59
N THR A 65 12.63 20.45 8.53
CA THR A 65 12.13 21.59 7.77
C THR A 65 12.73 21.61 6.37
N ILE A 66 11.86 21.62 5.35
CA ILE A 66 12.25 21.85 3.95
C ILE A 66 11.48 23.08 3.46
N GLY A 67 12.20 24.06 2.92
CA GLY A 67 11.56 25.24 2.36
C GLY A 67 12.52 26.15 1.64
N PHE A 68 11.95 27.11 0.93
CA PHE A 68 12.68 28.22 0.34
C PHE A 68 12.45 29.48 1.19
N THR A 69 13.48 30.32 1.34
CA THR A 69 13.46 31.49 2.24
C THR A 69 12.29 32.45 1.99
N ASP A 70 11.82 32.53 0.74
CA ASP A 70 10.69 33.38 0.30
C ASP A 70 9.50 32.55 -0.24
N GLY A 71 9.43 31.27 0.08
CA GLY A 71 8.47 30.32 -0.49
C GLY A 71 7.71 29.49 0.55
N VAL A 72 7.20 28.34 0.13
CA VAL A 72 6.53 27.40 1.04
C VAL A 72 7.58 26.76 1.94
N ILE A 73 7.33 26.81 3.25
CA ILE A 73 8.11 26.13 4.27
C ILE A 73 7.25 24.99 4.81
N ILE A 74 7.75 23.77 4.69
CA ILE A 74 7.15 22.56 5.25
C ILE A 74 7.99 22.19 6.47
N ASP A 75 7.41 22.31 7.66
CA ASP A 75 8.04 21.87 8.90
C ASP A 75 7.19 20.77 9.52
N GLU A 76 7.69 19.54 9.49
CA GLU A 76 6.98 18.38 10.02
C GLU A 76 7.91 17.48 10.83
N PRO A 77 7.39 16.80 11.86
CA PRO A 77 8.07 15.68 12.49
C PRO A 77 8.53 14.64 11.48
N LEU A 78 9.69 14.05 11.72
CA LEU A 78 10.27 13.01 10.87
C LEU A 78 9.30 11.84 10.65
N ALA A 79 8.47 11.51 11.65
CA ALA A 79 7.43 10.49 11.53
C ALA A 79 6.45 10.77 10.38
N LEU A 80 6.02 12.01 10.18
CA LEU A 80 5.08 12.37 9.10
C LEU A 80 5.76 12.29 7.73
N TRP A 81 6.99 12.79 7.61
CA TRP A 81 7.78 12.64 6.39
C TRP A 81 7.98 11.18 5.98
N ILE A 82 8.33 10.32 6.95
CA ILE A 82 8.51 8.88 6.72
C ILE A 82 7.19 8.26 6.27
N ASN A 83 6.08 8.57 6.96
CA ASN A 83 4.77 8.04 6.62
C ASN A 83 4.36 8.46 5.20
N ASP A 84 4.41 9.74 4.85
CA ASP A 84 3.95 10.21 3.55
C ASP A 84 4.81 9.68 2.39
N ALA A 85 6.13 9.58 2.58
CA ALA A 85 7.03 9.05 1.55
C ALA A 85 6.89 7.54 1.38
N LEU A 86 6.90 6.77 2.47
CA LEU A 86 6.78 5.31 2.40
C LEU A 86 5.38 4.88 1.94
N MET A 87 4.33 5.57 2.40
CA MET A 87 2.97 5.27 1.97
C MET A 87 2.74 5.66 0.50
N ALA A 88 3.37 6.72 -0.01
CA ALA A 88 3.32 7.01 -1.45
C ALA A 88 3.97 5.90 -2.30
N ILE A 89 5.10 5.34 -1.85
CA ILE A 89 5.74 4.20 -2.52
C ILE A 89 4.83 2.95 -2.42
N PHE A 90 4.25 2.68 -1.26
CA PHE A 90 3.32 1.58 -1.05
C PHE A 90 2.12 1.68 -1.99
N PHE A 91 1.45 2.84 -2.01
CA PHE A 91 0.28 3.06 -2.85
C PHE A 91 0.60 3.12 -4.35
N PHE A 92 1.83 3.46 -4.74
CA PHE A 92 2.29 3.29 -6.12
C PHE A 92 2.33 1.81 -6.52
N VAL A 93 2.88 0.94 -5.67
CA VAL A 93 2.87 -0.51 -5.92
C VAL A 93 1.43 -1.04 -5.94
N VAL A 94 0.57 -0.61 -5.02
CA VAL A 94 -0.87 -0.96 -5.02
C VAL A 94 -1.55 -0.47 -6.29
N GLY A 95 -1.23 0.73 -6.79
CA GLY A 95 -1.76 1.27 -8.05
C GLY A 95 -1.37 0.44 -9.27
N LEU A 96 -0.11 -0.02 -9.33
CA LEU A 96 0.35 -0.95 -10.37
C LEU A 96 -0.38 -2.30 -10.30
N GLU A 97 -0.59 -2.81 -9.10
CA GLU A 97 -1.29 -4.07 -8.87
C GLU A 97 -2.78 -3.95 -9.24
N LEU A 98 -3.44 -2.86 -8.85
CA LEU A 98 -4.80 -2.52 -9.28
C LEU A 98 -4.90 -2.50 -10.80
N LYS A 99 -3.98 -1.80 -11.47
CA LYS A 99 -3.95 -1.73 -12.94
C LYS A 99 -3.81 -3.11 -13.56
N ARG A 100 -3.00 -4.00 -12.98
CA ARG A 100 -2.86 -5.40 -13.41
C ARG A 100 -4.17 -6.18 -13.21
N GLU A 101 -4.79 -6.07 -12.04
CA GLU A 101 -6.03 -6.76 -11.70
C GLU A 101 -7.20 -6.33 -12.58
N VAL A 102 -7.30 -5.04 -12.89
CA VAL A 102 -8.30 -4.49 -13.83
C VAL A 102 -8.01 -4.90 -15.28
N ALA A 103 -6.74 -5.03 -15.67
CA ALA A 103 -6.40 -5.41 -17.04
C ALA A 103 -6.62 -6.91 -17.31
N ILE A 104 -6.18 -7.79 -16.40
CA ILE A 104 -6.13 -9.25 -16.65
C ILE A 104 -6.52 -10.12 -15.45
N GLY A 105 -6.83 -9.54 -14.28
CA GLY A 105 -7.06 -10.28 -13.04
C GLY A 105 -8.53 -10.46 -12.65
N GLU A 106 -8.80 -10.52 -11.35
CA GLU A 106 -10.13 -10.73 -10.76
C GLU A 106 -11.01 -9.47 -10.81
N LEU A 107 -10.42 -8.30 -11.09
CA LEU A 107 -11.16 -7.04 -11.30
C LEU A 107 -11.43 -6.75 -12.78
N SER A 108 -11.01 -7.64 -13.70
CA SER A 108 -11.11 -7.42 -15.16
C SER A 108 -12.51 -7.43 -15.75
N SER A 109 -13.48 -7.98 -15.03
CA SER A 109 -14.88 -8.01 -15.48
C SER A 109 -15.82 -7.82 -14.31
N PHE A 110 -16.96 -7.18 -14.55
CA PHE A 110 -17.96 -6.90 -13.52
C PHE A 110 -18.37 -8.15 -12.71
N ARG A 111 -18.56 -9.29 -13.40
CA ARG A 111 -18.94 -10.56 -12.76
C ARG A 111 -17.88 -11.08 -11.79
N LYS A 112 -16.59 -10.88 -12.09
CA LYS A 112 -15.50 -11.28 -11.18
C LYS A 112 -15.31 -10.25 -10.07
N ALA A 113 -15.35 -8.97 -10.41
CA ALA A 113 -15.10 -7.86 -9.50
C ALA A 113 -16.16 -7.72 -8.41
N ILE A 114 -17.42 -8.10 -8.68
CA ILE A 114 -18.51 -7.87 -7.73
C ILE A 114 -18.33 -8.63 -6.40
N LEU A 115 -17.76 -9.84 -6.43
CA LEU A 115 -17.55 -10.61 -5.20
C LEU A 115 -16.48 -9.97 -4.30
N PRO A 116 -15.25 -9.69 -4.77
CA PRO A 116 -14.26 -8.94 -3.99
C PRO A 116 -14.76 -7.55 -3.58
N ALA A 117 -15.44 -6.81 -4.47
CA ALA A 117 -15.91 -5.46 -4.17
C ALA A 117 -16.97 -5.45 -3.06
N MET A 118 -17.97 -6.33 -3.12
CA MET A 118 -18.99 -6.42 -2.06
C MET A 118 -18.40 -6.94 -0.75
N ALA A 119 -17.43 -7.85 -0.81
CA ALA A 119 -16.71 -8.32 0.37
C ALA A 119 -15.89 -7.19 1.02
N ALA A 120 -15.19 -6.38 0.23
CA ALA A 120 -14.45 -5.21 0.71
C ALA A 120 -15.40 -4.17 1.30
N VAL A 121 -16.47 -3.79 0.61
CA VAL A 121 -17.46 -2.82 1.14
C VAL A 121 -18.06 -3.31 2.46
N GLY A 122 -18.42 -4.59 2.58
CA GLY A 122 -18.85 -5.17 3.85
C GLY A 122 -17.76 -5.14 4.93
N GLY A 123 -16.53 -5.47 4.54
CA GLY A 123 -15.33 -5.42 5.37
C GLY A 123 -14.97 -4.01 5.84
N MET A 124 -15.35 -2.97 5.12
CA MET A 124 -15.15 -1.57 5.50
C MET A 124 -16.28 -1.07 6.40
N VAL A 125 -17.54 -1.25 5.96
CA VAL A 125 -18.71 -0.63 6.59
C VAL A 125 -19.01 -1.26 7.94
N ILE A 126 -18.90 -2.58 8.07
CA ILE A 126 -19.24 -3.26 9.33
C ILE A 126 -18.31 -2.84 10.48
N PRO A 127 -16.97 -2.87 10.35
CA PRO A 127 -16.08 -2.42 11.42
C PRO A 127 -16.26 -0.96 11.80
N VAL A 128 -16.51 -0.08 10.83
CA VAL A 128 -16.83 1.34 11.07
C VAL A 128 -18.10 1.48 11.91
N LEU A 129 -19.18 0.79 11.55
CA LEU A 129 -20.44 0.85 12.30
C LEU A 129 -20.31 0.31 13.71
N VAL A 130 -19.52 -0.75 13.89
CA VAL A 130 -19.20 -1.31 15.20
C VAL A 130 -18.42 -0.29 16.03
N PHE A 131 -17.35 0.29 15.50
CA PHE A 131 -16.55 1.31 16.17
C PHE A 131 -17.39 2.54 16.55
N TRP A 132 -18.19 3.03 15.62
CA TRP A 132 -19.07 4.16 15.86
C TRP A 132 -20.09 3.86 16.96
N GLY A 133 -20.66 2.66 16.97
CA GLY A 133 -21.61 2.21 18.00
C GLY A 133 -21.03 2.21 19.41
N PHE A 134 -19.78 1.81 19.57
CA PHE A 134 -19.10 1.80 20.87
C PHE A 134 -18.63 3.19 21.33
N ASN A 135 -18.30 4.09 20.40
CA ASN A 135 -17.68 5.39 20.72
C ASN A 135 -18.66 6.58 20.69
N ARG A 136 -19.98 6.37 20.60
CA ARG A 136 -20.97 7.46 20.49
C ARG A 136 -20.91 8.53 21.59
N GLY A 137 -20.34 8.21 22.76
CA GLY A 137 -20.22 9.12 23.90
C GLY A 137 -18.95 9.97 23.92
N ASP A 138 -18.00 9.73 23.01
CA ASP A 138 -16.69 10.40 22.98
C ASP A 138 -16.47 11.05 21.60
N PRO A 139 -16.68 12.37 21.48
CA PRO A 139 -16.49 13.10 20.22
C PRO A 139 -15.09 12.98 19.64
N VAL A 140 -14.05 12.87 20.49
CA VAL A 140 -12.66 12.76 20.03
C VAL A 140 -12.41 11.37 19.45
N ALA A 141 -12.89 10.32 20.12
CA ALA A 141 -12.77 8.96 19.61
C ALA A 141 -13.50 8.78 18.26
N LEU A 142 -14.60 9.49 18.04
CA LEU A 142 -15.37 9.43 16.80
C LEU A 142 -14.63 9.98 15.58
N GLU A 143 -13.65 10.87 15.76
CA GLU A 143 -12.78 11.32 14.66
C GLU A 143 -11.96 10.18 14.07
N GLY A 144 -11.69 9.12 14.84
CA GLY A 144 -10.96 7.92 14.41
C GLY A 144 -11.81 6.85 13.71
N TRP A 145 -13.03 7.15 13.25
CA TRP A 145 -13.95 6.14 12.73
C TRP A 145 -13.43 5.36 11.51
N ALA A 146 -12.52 5.93 10.73
CA ALA A 146 -11.92 5.30 9.56
C ALA A 146 -10.77 4.32 9.91
N ILE A 147 -10.24 4.36 11.14
CA ILE A 147 -9.14 3.47 11.58
C ILE A 147 -9.44 1.96 11.39
N PRO A 148 -10.60 1.42 11.83
CA PRO A 148 -10.88 -0.02 11.73
C PRO A 148 -11.24 -0.51 10.32
N MET A 149 -11.26 0.40 9.33
CA MET A 149 -11.60 0.07 7.95
C MET A 149 -10.46 -0.60 7.20
N ALA A 150 -9.21 -0.19 7.45
CA ALA A 150 -8.07 -0.59 6.64
C ALA A 150 -7.57 -2.01 7.00
N THR A 151 -7.22 -2.80 5.98
CA THR A 151 -6.65 -4.14 6.13
C THR A 151 -5.20 -4.19 5.64
N ASP A 152 -4.25 -4.59 6.49
CA ASP A 152 -2.85 -4.78 6.07
C ASP A 152 -2.69 -6.04 5.21
N ILE A 153 -2.61 -5.84 3.89
CA ILE A 153 -2.42 -6.90 2.90
C ILE A 153 -1.12 -7.70 3.10
N ALA A 154 -0.02 -7.04 3.50
CA ALA A 154 1.27 -7.67 3.66
C ALA A 154 1.24 -8.64 4.84
N PHE A 155 0.56 -8.25 5.92
CA PHE A 155 0.32 -9.14 7.05
C PHE A 155 -0.63 -10.27 6.70
N ALA A 156 -1.76 -9.99 6.02
CA ALA A 156 -2.75 -11.00 5.64
C ALA A 156 -2.15 -12.10 4.75
N ILE A 157 -1.39 -11.71 3.71
CA ILE A 157 -0.68 -12.65 2.83
C ILE A 157 0.46 -13.35 3.57
N GLY A 158 1.20 -12.63 4.42
CA GLY A 158 2.26 -13.21 5.25
C GLY A 158 1.76 -14.35 6.14
N VAL A 159 0.63 -14.15 6.82
CA VAL A 159 -0.01 -15.19 7.64
C VAL A 159 -0.53 -16.34 6.76
N LEU A 160 -1.13 -16.05 5.61
CA LEU A 160 -1.57 -17.08 4.67
C LEU A 160 -0.41 -17.95 4.17
N ALA A 161 0.76 -17.35 3.95
CA ALA A 161 1.98 -18.06 3.57
C ALA A 161 2.48 -19.00 4.70
N LEU A 162 2.31 -18.62 5.96
CA LEU A 162 2.64 -19.47 7.12
C LEU A 162 1.73 -20.70 7.24
N VAL A 163 0.48 -20.60 6.80
CA VAL A 163 -0.44 -21.77 6.68
C VAL A 163 0.07 -22.78 5.64
N GLY A 164 0.96 -22.35 4.74
CA GLY A 164 1.74 -23.20 3.84
C GLY A 164 0.88 -23.87 2.78
N ARG A 165 1.16 -25.16 2.51
CA ARG A 165 0.51 -25.94 1.43
C ARG A 165 -1.01 -26.13 1.59
N ARG A 166 -1.59 -25.73 2.73
CA ARG A 166 -3.03 -25.84 2.99
C ARG A 166 -3.84 -24.66 2.47
N ALA A 167 -3.20 -23.53 2.18
CA ALA A 167 -3.88 -22.37 1.61
C ALA A 167 -4.05 -22.54 0.09
N PRO A 168 -5.29 -22.53 -0.45
CA PRO A 168 -5.51 -22.60 -1.89
C PRO A 168 -5.11 -21.29 -2.58
N LEU A 169 -4.51 -21.39 -3.76
CA LEU A 169 -4.06 -20.23 -4.55
C LEU A 169 -5.21 -19.25 -4.84
N SER A 170 -6.41 -19.76 -5.08
CA SER A 170 -7.60 -18.94 -5.32
C SER A 170 -7.92 -18.03 -4.14
N LEU A 171 -7.62 -18.44 -2.90
CA LEU A 171 -7.83 -17.62 -1.71
C LEU A 171 -6.80 -16.49 -1.63
N ALA A 172 -5.54 -16.76 -1.97
CA ALA A 172 -4.51 -15.72 -2.01
C ALA A 172 -4.84 -14.64 -3.05
N VAL A 173 -5.25 -15.05 -4.25
CA VAL A 173 -5.68 -14.13 -5.31
C VAL A 173 -6.92 -13.33 -4.89
N PHE A 174 -7.92 -14.01 -4.31
CA PHE A 174 -9.13 -13.35 -3.81
C PHE A 174 -8.83 -12.33 -2.70
N LEU A 175 -8.01 -12.69 -1.71
CA LEU A 175 -7.61 -11.80 -0.61
C LEU A 175 -6.82 -10.61 -1.13
N THR A 176 -5.94 -10.81 -2.11
CA THR A 176 -5.20 -9.72 -2.75
C THR A 176 -6.17 -8.74 -3.43
N ALA A 177 -7.13 -9.24 -4.20
CA ALA A 177 -8.13 -8.40 -4.87
C ALA A 177 -9.04 -7.68 -3.87
N LEU A 178 -9.47 -8.34 -2.79
CA LEU A 178 -10.25 -7.74 -1.71
C LEU A 178 -9.47 -6.60 -1.04
N ALA A 179 -8.22 -6.85 -0.65
CA ALA A 179 -7.39 -5.88 0.05
C ALA A 179 -7.06 -4.67 -0.82
N ILE A 180 -6.82 -4.85 -2.13
CA ILE A 180 -6.63 -3.70 -3.05
C ILE A 180 -7.87 -2.81 -3.08
N VAL A 181 -9.07 -3.40 -3.16
CA VAL A 181 -10.32 -2.62 -3.19
C VAL A 181 -10.54 -1.90 -1.86
N ASP A 182 -10.25 -2.59 -0.75
CA ASP A 182 -10.32 -2.03 0.61
C ASP A 182 -9.37 -0.84 0.79
N ASP A 183 -8.08 -0.99 0.41
CA ASP A 183 -7.06 0.05 0.49
C ASP A 183 -7.40 1.28 -0.35
N ILE A 184 -7.91 1.08 -1.58
CA ILE A 184 -8.35 2.18 -2.45
C ILE A 184 -9.60 2.85 -1.88
N GLY A 185 -10.52 2.07 -1.31
CA GLY A 185 -11.68 2.62 -0.63
C GLY A 185 -11.27 3.49 0.57
N ALA A 186 -10.37 2.98 1.40
CA ALA A 186 -9.88 3.67 2.59
C ALA A 186 -9.15 4.97 2.25
N ILE A 187 -8.22 4.95 1.28
CA ILE A 187 -7.49 6.16 0.87
C ILE A 187 -8.41 7.22 0.27
N VAL A 188 -9.42 6.84 -0.52
CA VAL A 188 -10.40 7.78 -1.08
C VAL A 188 -11.24 8.40 0.03
N ILE A 189 -11.67 7.62 1.02
CA ILE A 189 -12.41 8.13 2.18
C ILE A 189 -11.54 9.07 3.00
N ILE A 190 -10.31 8.68 3.33
CA ILE A 190 -9.38 9.51 4.10
C ILE A 190 -9.13 10.83 3.37
N ALA A 191 -8.87 10.79 2.07
CA ALA A 191 -8.61 11.98 1.29
C ALA A 191 -9.81 12.89 1.05
N THR A 192 -11.05 12.40 1.16
CA THR A 192 -12.25 13.22 0.96
C THR A 192 -12.80 13.75 2.28
N VAL A 193 -12.68 12.98 3.36
CA VAL A 193 -13.25 13.32 4.67
C VAL A 193 -12.28 14.11 5.55
N TYR A 194 -10.98 13.81 5.49
CA TYR A 194 -9.95 14.42 6.35
C TYR A 194 -9.15 15.52 5.65
N THR A 195 -9.63 16.00 4.49
CA THR A 195 -9.04 17.16 3.82
C THR A 195 -9.74 18.43 4.31
N GLU A 196 -9.05 19.24 5.10
CA GLU A 196 -9.61 20.47 5.66
C GLU A 196 -9.58 21.66 4.70
N GLN A 197 -8.45 21.87 4.02
CA GLN A 197 -8.24 23.00 3.12
C GLN A 197 -7.59 22.54 1.83
N ILE A 198 -8.14 22.99 0.69
CA ILE A 198 -7.61 22.65 -0.64
C ILE A 198 -6.95 23.88 -1.26
N HIS A 199 -5.65 23.79 -1.52
CA HIS A 199 -4.95 24.80 -2.29
C HIS A 199 -5.07 24.51 -3.79
N PHE A 200 -6.11 25.06 -4.41
CA PHE A 200 -6.51 24.77 -5.81
C PHE A 200 -5.38 24.93 -6.84
N LEU A 201 -4.47 25.88 -6.65
CA LEU A 201 -3.33 26.06 -7.55
C LEU A 201 -2.36 24.86 -7.50
N MET A 202 -2.07 24.34 -6.30
CA MET A 202 -1.17 23.20 -6.14
C MET A 202 -1.83 21.93 -6.67
N LEU A 203 -3.15 21.78 -6.43
CA LEU A 203 -3.94 20.70 -7.00
C LEU A 203 -3.93 20.72 -8.54
N ALA A 204 -4.14 21.90 -9.15
CA ALA A 204 -4.11 22.06 -10.60
C ALA A 204 -2.73 21.73 -11.19
N MET A 205 -1.64 22.11 -10.50
CA MET A 205 -0.28 21.74 -10.91
C MET A 205 -0.06 20.22 -10.80
N GLY A 206 -0.49 19.58 -9.72
CA GLY A 206 -0.42 18.13 -9.54
C GLY A 206 -1.18 17.39 -10.65
N LEU A 207 -2.42 17.78 -10.94
CA LEU A 207 -3.21 17.20 -12.04
C LEU A 207 -2.58 17.46 -13.41
N GLY A 208 -1.95 18.63 -13.61
CA GLY A 208 -1.19 18.94 -14.82
C GLY A 208 0.01 18.00 -15.02
N LEU A 209 0.74 17.67 -13.95
CA LEU A 209 1.84 16.71 -13.99
C LEU A 209 1.36 15.28 -14.27
N VAL A 210 0.23 14.86 -13.69
CA VAL A 210 -0.42 13.59 -14.03
C VAL A 210 -0.82 13.57 -15.50
N ALA A 211 -1.40 14.65 -16.03
CA ALA A 211 -1.74 14.75 -17.45
C ALA A 211 -0.49 14.63 -18.35
N LEU A 212 0.62 15.24 -17.95
CA LEU A 212 1.90 15.13 -18.66
C LEU A 212 2.45 13.70 -18.64
N LEU A 213 2.36 13.01 -17.51
CA LEU A 213 2.67 11.58 -17.38
C LEU A 213 1.82 10.72 -18.31
N LEU A 214 0.50 10.98 -18.39
CA LEU A 214 -0.40 10.27 -19.29
C LEU A 214 -0.05 10.53 -20.76
N ILE A 215 0.30 11.76 -21.14
CA ILE A 215 0.76 12.09 -22.49
C ILE A 215 2.05 11.33 -22.81
N TYR A 216 3.04 11.37 -21.90
CA TYR A 216 4.29 10.63 -22.05
C TYR A 216 4.06 9.12 -22.22
N ALA A 217 3.18 8.55 -21.41
CA ALA A 217 2.78 7.14 -21.50
C ALA A 217 2.15 6.80 -22.86
N ARG A 218 1.23 7.65 -23.36
CA ARG A 218 0.58 7.45 -24.66
C ARG A 218 1.51 7.61 -25.85
N MET A 219 2.55 8.42 -25.74
CA MET A 219 3.62 8.53 -26.73
C MET A 219 4.56 7.31 -26.73
N GLY A 220 4.33 6.32 -25.87
CA GLY A 220 5.18 5.13 -25.75
C GLY A 220 6.40 5.32 -24.86
N GLY A 221 6.44 6.39 -24.06
CA GLY A 221 7.48 6.66 -23.08
C GLY A 221 7.53 5.59 -21.98
N ARG A 222 8.68 4.91 -21.87
CA ARG A 222 8.93 3.83 -20.89
C ARG A 222 10.08 4.14 -19.93
N GLY A 223 10.59 5.37 -19.94
CA GLY A 223 11.72 5.76 -19.09
C GLY A 223 11.32 5.87 -17.63
N LEU A 224 11.77 4.94 -16.79
CA LEU A 224 11.45 4.91 -15.35
C LEU A 224 11.82 6.22 -14.64
N ILE A 225 12.96 6.83 -15.01
CA ILE A 225 13.44 8.08 -14.42
C ILE A 225 12.43 9.22 -14.63
N VAL A 226 11.76 9.27 -15.78
CA VAL A 226 10.75 10.30 -16.09
C VAL A 226 9.54 10.13 -15.17
N TYR A 227 9.06 8.90 -14.97
CA TYR A 227 7.97 8.60 -14.03
C TYR A 227 8.35 8.94 -12.58
N MET A 228 9.58 8.61 -12.15
CA MET A 228 10.04 8.92 -10.79
C MET A 228 10.14 10.44 -10.54
N ILE A 229 10.70 11.19 -11.49
CA ILE A 229 10.86 12.65 -11.34
C ILE A 229 9.49 13.33 -11.34
N LEU A 230 8.67 13.07 -12.36
CA LEU A 230 7.33 13.68 -12.46
C LEU A 230 6.40 13.20 -11.35
N GLY A 231 6.53 11.94 -10.93
CA GLY A 231 5.80 11.38 -9.79
C GLY A 231 6.18 12.04 -8.48
N GLY A 232 7.48 12.28 -8.24
CA GLY A 232 7.94 13.04 -7.08
C GLY A 232 7.40 14.47 -7.03
N PHE A 233 7.39 15.17 -8.18
CA PHE A 233 6.76 16.50 -8.25
C PHE A 233 5.24 16.45 -8.10
N THR A 234 4.58 15.41 -8.61
CA THR A 234 3.13 15.20 -8.43
C THR A 234 2.81 14.98 -6.96
N TRP A 235 3.58 14.15 -6.28
CA TRP A 235 3.46 13.91 -4.84
C TRP A 235 3.63 15.20 -4.03
N LEU A 236 4.68 15.99 -4.32
CA LEU A 236 4.90 17.26 -3.64
C LEU A 236 3.75 18.25 -3.89
N ALA A 237 3.25 18.34 -5.12
CA ALA A 237 2.14 19.23 -5.46
C ALA A 237 0.82 18.80 -4.78
N ILE A 238 0.55 17.50 -4.70
CA ILE A 238 -0.65 16.98 -4.00
C ILE A 238 -0.51 17.19 -2.49
N TYR A 239 0.66 16.92 -1.90
CA TYR A 239 0.95 17.20 -0.50
C TYR A 239 0.68 18.68 -0.16
N LEU A 240 1.24 19.60 -0.95
CA LEU A 240 1.02 21.04 -0.79
C LEU A 240 -0.41 21.50 -1.11
N SER A 241 -1.21 20.66 -1.75
CA SER A 241 -2.62 20.96 -2.02
C SER A 241 -3.54 20.70 -0.83
N GLY A 242 -3.06 20.05 0.22
CA GLY A 242 -3.84 19.64 1.40
C GLY A 242 -4.59 18.32 1.24
N ILE A 243 -4.53 17.71 0.04
CA ILE A 243 -4.99 16.34 -0.17
C ILE A 243 -3.90 15.37 0.32
N HIS A 244 -4.32 14.23 0.86
CA HIS A 244 -3.41 13.16 1.26
C HIS A 244 -2.45 12.77 0.11
N ALA A 245 -1.15 12.93 0.36
CA ALA A 245 -0.09 12.78 -0.65
C ALA A 245 0.01 11.36 -1.20
N THR A 246 -0.48 10.36 -0.46
CA THR A 246 -0.54 8.96 -0.85
C THR A 246 -1.33 8.72 -2.15
N ILE A 247 -2.32 9.56 -2.47
CA ILE A 247 -3.08 9.47 -3.73
C ILE A 247 -2.15 9.65 -4.93
N ALA A 248 -1.11 10.48 -4.80
CA ALA A 248 -0.15 10.69 -5.87
C ALA A 248 0.49 9.37 -6.33
N GLY A 249 0.78 8.47 -5.38
CA GLY A 249 1.32 7.14 -5.68
C GLY A 249 0.39 6.34 -6.60
N VAL A 250 -0.92 6.33 -6.32
CA VAL A 250 -1.90 5.59 -7.13
C VAL A 250 -2.08 6.19 -8.53
N LEU A 251 -1.95 7.51 -8.67
CA LEU A 251 -2.19 8.23 -9.93
C LEU A 251 -1.05 8.14 -10.96
N VAL A 252 0.20 7.99 -10.49
CA VAL A 252 1.43 7.99 -11.31
C VAL A 252 1.66 6.65 -11.99
#